data_AF-A0A368MJD7-F1
#
_entry.id   AF-A0A368MJD7-F1
#
_cell.length_a   1.000
_cell.length_b   1.000
_cell.length_c   1.000
_cell.angle_alpha   90.00
_cell.angle_beta   90.00
_cell.angle_gamma   90.00
#
_symmetry.space_group_name_H-M   'P 1'
#
loop_
_entity.id
_entity.type
_entity.pdbx_description
1 polymer ?
#
loop_
_entity_poly.entity_id
_entity_poly.type
_entity_poly.pdbx_seq_one_letter_code
_entity_poly.pdbx_strand_id
1 'polypeptide(L)' 'MEFNLNNIMNKVNFNNETVRQAVNEWINEEKLAESKYGHISKWDTSEEVTDMNFLFSKADAFNQDIGN' A
#
# COMPACT_ATOMS: atom_id res chain seq x y z
N MET A 1 -8.69 -25.33 -14.88
CA MET A 1 -7.40 -24.75 -14.48
C MET A 1 -7.64 -23.27 -14.33
N GLU A 2 -7.79 -22.78 -13.11
CA GLU A 2 -8.02 -21.35 -12.88
C GLU A 2 -6.76 -20.60 -13.24
N PHE A 3 -6.86 -19.73 -14.24
CA PHE A 3 -5.78 -18.82 -14.56
C PHE A 3 -5.68 -17.80 -13.42
N ASN A 4 -4.58 -17.90 -12.65
CA ASN A 4 -4.25 -16.91 -11.64
C ASN A 4 -3.87 -15.60 -12.36
N LEU A 5 -4.82 -14.66 -12.37
CA LEU A 5 -4.66 -13.33 -13.00
C LEU A 5 -3.64 -12.43 -12.27
N ASN A 6 -3.08 -12.86 -11.14
CA ASN A 6 -2.12 -12.08 -10.34
C ASN A 6 -0.76 -11.88 -11.03
N ASN A 7 -0.54 -12.47 -12.22
CA ASN A 7 0.77 -12.47 -12.91
C ASN A 7 0.80 -11.64 -14.21
N ILE A 8 -0.21 -10.82 -14.51
CA ILE A 8 -0.31 -10.07 -15.78
C ILE A 8 -0.28 -8.54 -15.58
N MET A 9 -0.59 -8.05 -14.38
CA MET A 9 -0.32 -6.66 -13.99
C MET A 9 0.92 -6.70 -13.11
N ASN A 10 1.88 -5.78 -13.27
CA ASN A 10 2.98 -5.58 -12.33
C ASN A 10 2.43 -5.25 -10.94
N LYS A 11 1.96 -6.26 -10.21
CA LYS A 11 1.39 -6.13 -8.89
C LYS A 11 2.54 -5.74 -7.99
N VAL A 12 2.46 -4.54 -7.42
CA VAL A 12 3.39 -4.12 -6.38
C VAL A 12 3.30 -5.15 -5.27
N ASN A 13 4.42 -5.82 -4.97
CA ASN A 13 4.50 -6.72 -3.83
C ASN A 13 4.89 -5.90 -2.60
N PHE A 14 4.03 -5.90 -1.58
CA PHE A 14 4.28 -5.18 -0.34
C PHE A 14 4.98 -6.08 0.68
N ASN A 15 6.14 -5.63 1.15
CA ASN A 15 6.82 -6.15 2.33
C ASN A 15 6.93 -5.03 3.37
N ASN A 16 7.51 -5.33 4.54
CA ASN A 16 7.65 -4.36 5.63
C ASN A 16 8.37 -3.06 5.25
N GLU A 17 9.28 -3.08 4.28
CA GLU A 17 10.00 -1.90 3.82
C GLU A 17 9.17 -1.11 2.80
N THR A 18 8.62 -1.79 1.79
CA THR A 18 7.89 -1.13 0.70
C THR A 18 6.57 -0.55 1.17
N VAL A 19 5.89 -1.17 2.13
CA VAL A 19 4.66 -0.61 2.71
C VAL A 19 4.94 0.67 3.49
N ARG A 20 6.07 0.75 4.22
CA ARG A 20 6.49 1.97 4.92
C ARG A 20 6.81 3.10 3.96
N GLN A 21 7.49 2.79 2.85
CA GLN A 21 7.75 3.76 1.79
C GLN A 21 6.46 4.27 1.16
N ALA A 22 5.55 3.36 0.79
CA ALA A 22 4.29 3.72 0.17
C ALA A 22 3.39 4.54 1.09
N VAL A 23 3.32 4.21 2.39
CA VAL A 23 2.58 5.02 3.39
C VAL A 23 3.18 6.42 3.50
N ASN A 24 4.52 6.54 3.60
CA ASN A 24 5.18 7.84 3.64
C ASN A 24 4.93 8.65 2.37
N GLU A 25 4.99 8.03 1.20
CA GLU A 25 4.68 8.69 -0.08
C GLU A 25 3.19 9.09 -0.13
N TRP A 26 2.27 8.25 0.34
CA TRP A 26 0.84 8.55 0.37
C TRP A 26 0.51 9.76 1.24
N ILE A 27 1.11 9.83 2.43
CA ILE A 27 0.91 10.94 3.37
C ILE A 27 1.44 12.27 2.81
N ASN A 28 2.54 12.24 2.05
CA ASN A 28 3.14 13.47 1.51
C ASN A 28 2.54 13.88 0.15
N GLU A 29 2.31 12.92 -0.74
CA GLU A 29 1.87 13.12 -2.13
C GLU A 29 0.96 11.97 -2.60
N GLU A 30 -0.30 11.96 -2.13
CA GLU A 30 -1.31 10.94 -2.43
C GLU A 30 -1.38 10.56 -3.91
N LYS A 31 -1.45 11.54 -4.82
CA LYS A 31 -1.55 11.28 -6.27
C LYS A 31 -0.32 10.57 -6.84
N LEU A 32 0.87 10.85 -6.31
CA LEU A 32 2.10 10.19 -6.71
C LEU A 32 2.08 8.73 -6.25
N ALA A 33 1.70 8.51 -4.98
CA ALA A 33 1.58 7.18 -4.40
C ALA A 33 0.50 6.35 -5.11
N GLU A 34 -0.67 6.92 -5.40
CA GLU A 34 -1.75 6.24 -6.13
C GLU A 34 -1.30 5.83 -7.53
N SER A 35 -0.57 6.69 -8.25
CA SER A 35 -0.05 6.35 -9.58
C SER A 35 0.98 5.20 -9.55
N LYS A 36 1.68 5.02 -8.43
CA LYS A 36 2.80 4.08 -8.29
C LYS A 36 2.37 2.75 -7.68
N TYR A 37 1.46 2.80 -6.71
CA TYR A 37 1.07 1.68 -5.87
C TYR A 37 -0.40 1.29 -6.01
N GLY A 38 -1.18 2.10 -6.73
CA GLY A 38 -2.63 2.05 -6.69
C GLY A 38 -3.18 2.68 -5.41
N HIS A 39 -4.51 2.86 -5.36
CA HIS A 39 -5.19 3.37 -4.18
C HIS A 39 -4.89 2.50 -2.95
N ILE A 40 -4.67 3.13 -1.79
CA ILE A 40 -4.24 2.44 -0.54
C ILE A 40 -5.19 1.31 -0.10
N SER A 41 -6.49 1.45 -0.38
CA SER A 41 -7.49 0.40 -0.10
C SER A 41 -7.33 -0.88 -0.95
N LYS A 42 -6.46 -0.87 -1.95
CA LYS A 42 -6.17 -2.03 -2.83
C LYS A 42 -4.82 -2.67 -2.56
N TRP A 43 -4.05 -2.15 -1.60
CA TRP A 43 -2.72 -2.69 -1.30
C TRP A 43 -2.86 -4.07 -0.68
N ASP A 44 -2.41 -5.09 -1.41
CA ASP A 44 -2.34 -6.44 -0.91
C ASP A 44 -1.10 -6.61 -0.04
N THR A 45 -1.34 -6.73 1.26
CA THR A 45 -0.30 -6.85 2.29
C THR A 45 -0.28 -8.24 2.92
N SER A 46 -1.04 -9.19 2.36
CA SER A 46 -1.32 -10.48 2.98
C SER A 46 -0.15 -11.47 2.97
N GLU A 47 0.81 -11.33 2.03
CA GLU A 47 1.87 -12.32 1.87
C GLU A 47 3.17 -11.97 2.62
N GLU A 48 3.70 -10.75 2.47
CA GLU A 48 5.07 -10.41 2.91
C GLU A 48 5.12 -9.29 3.97
N VAL A 49 4.00 -8.63 4.27
CA VAL A 49 3.93 -7.64 5.34
C VAL A 49 3.55 -8.32 6.65
N THR A 50 4.50 -8.34 7.58
CA THR A 50 4.33 -8.92 8.92
C THR A 50 4.34 -7.86 10.02
N ASP A 51 4.80 -6.64 9.71
CA ASP A 51 4.92 -5.54 10.67
C ASP A 51 4.17 -4.29 10.19
N MET A 52 2.94 -4.16 10.70
CA MET A 52 2.07 -2.99 10.49
C MET A 52 2.23 -1.93 11.59
N ASN A 53 3.18 -2.10 12.52
CA ASN A 53 3.28 -1.21 13.65
C ASN A 53 3.75 0.18 13.21
N PHE A 54 3.07 1.19 13.77
CA PHE A 54 3.42 2.61 13.65
C PHE A 54 3.46 3.17 12.21
N LEU A 55 2.88 2.49 11.21
CA LEU A 55 2.89 2.95 9.81
C LEU A 55 2.37 4.40 9.68
N PHE A 56 1.34 4.75 10.44
CA PHE A 56 0.73 6.08 10.42
C PHE A 56 1.06 6.93 11.65
N SER A 57 2.02 6.52 12.48
CA SER A 57 2.30 7.17 13.79
C SER A 57 2.73 8.64 13.72
N LYS A 58 3.17 9.11 12.54
CA LYS A 58 3.55 10.51 12.28
C LYS A 58 2.62 11.21 11.30
N ALA A 59 1.50 10.57 10.96
CA ALA A 59 0.55 11.03 9.96
C ALA A 59 -0.51 11.94 10.61
N ASP A 60 -0.08 12.96 11.37
CA ASP A 60 -0.95 13.72 12.28
C ASP A 60 -2.15 14.40 11.57
N ALA A 61 -1.99 14.74 10.29
CA ALA A 61 -3.03 15.35 9.45
C ALA A 61 -3.80 14.35 8.58
N PHE A 62 -3.42 13.06 8.57
CA PHE A 62 -4.02 12.05 7.72
C PHE A 62 -5.35 11.54 8.32
N ASN A 63 -6.45 11.72 7.59
CA ASN A 63 -7.81 11.35 8.04
C ASN A 63 -8.66 10.71 6.93
N GLN A 64 -8.03 10.22 5.87
CA GLN A 64 -8.72 9.63 4.72
C GLN A 64 -9.20 8.22 5.03
N ASP A 65 -10.26 7.79 4.33
CA ASP A 65 -10.70 6.40 4.38
C ASP A 65 -9.69 5.49 3.68
N ILE A 66 -9.24 4.45 4.40
CA ILE A 66 -8.27 3.47 3.93
C ILE A 66 -8.90 2.10 3.67
N GLY A 67 -10.20 1.96 3.91
CA GLY A 67 -10.96 0.71 3.79
C GLY A 67 -12.10 0.77 2.79
N ASN A 68 -12.83 -0.32 2.71
CA ASN A 68 -14.14 -0.44 2.07
C ASN A 68 -15.05 -1.20 3.03
#